data_AF-A0A3M1NS97-F1
#
_entry.id   AF-A0A3M1NS97-F1
#
_cell.length_a   1.000
_cell.length_b   1.000
_cell.length_c   1.000
_cell.angle_alpha   90.00
_cell.angle_beta   90.00
_cell.angle_gamma   90.00
#
_symmetry.space_group_name_H-M   'P 1'
#
loop_
_entity.id
_entity.type
_entity.pdbx_description
1 polymer ?
#
loop_
_entity_poly.entity_id
_entity_poly.type
_entity_poly.pdbx_seq_one_letter_code
_entity_poly.pdbx_strand_id
1 'polypeptide(L)'
;MSLSDLVATLQLAIGPVILISGVGLLLLSMTNRFGRVIDRARLLRQDLLLGAEADQRQVHAQLRILWRRARIVRAAIALAAVSVLLAALLVITLFVGALLGLAVTVALVVTFVLCLGALIGALVLFIADINLSLKALGLEIP
;
A
#
# COMPACT_ATOMS: atom_id res chain seq x y z
N MET A 1 0.78 -34.84 14.49
CA MET A 1 1.57 -34.14 13.45
C MET A 1 2.96 -34.74 13.42
N SER A 2 3.37 -35.31 12.30
CA SER A 2 4.72 -35.84 12.12
C SER A 2 5.70 -34.72 11.71
N LEU A 3 7.01 -34.94 11.84
CA LEU A 3 8.02 -33.99 11.36
C LEU A 3 7.86 -33.68 9.86
N SER A 4 7.48 -34.68 9.06
CA SER A 4 7.22 -34.50 7.62
C SER A 4 6.02 -33.59 7.35
N ASP A 5 4.96 -33.67 8.15
CA ASP A 5 3.79 -32.78 8.00
C ASP A 5 4.15 -31.33 8.35
N LEU A 6 4.98 -31.13 9.38
CA LEU A 6 5.48 -29.81 9.77
C LEU A 6 6.34 -29.20 8.66
N VAL A 7 7.25 -29.97 8.08
CA VAL A 7 8.11 -29.52 6.98
C VAL A 7 7.28 -29.15 5.74
N ALA A 8 6.30 -29.97 5.38
CA ALA A 8 5.39 -29.67 4.26
C ALA A 8 4.59 -28.38 4.52
N THR A 9 4.08 -28.20 5.75
CA THR A 9 3.33 -27.00 6.17
C THR A 9 4.21 -25.75 6.10
N LEU A 10 5.45 -25.83 6.57
CA LEU A 10 6.43 -24.74 6.47
C LEU A 10 6.71 -24.38 5.00
N GLN A 11 6.87 -25.37 4.12
CA GLN A 11 7.08 -25.14 2.69
C GLN A 11 5.89 -24.43 2.03
N LEU A 12 4.65 -24.81 2.38
CA LEU A 12 3.46 -24.13 1.87
C LEU A 12 3.34 -22.68 2.35
N ALA A 13 3.83 -22.37 3.56
CA ALA A 13 3.84 -21.02 4.11
C ALA A 13 4.86 -20.07 3.42
N ILE A 14 5.83 -20.60 2.66
CA ILE A 14 6.88 -19.80 2.00
C ILE A 14 6.27 -18.78 1.03
N GLY A 15 5.31 -19.19 0.19
CA GLY A 15 4.70 -18.30 -0.82
C GLY A 15 4.07 -17.03 -0.22
N PRO A 16 3.15 -17.15 0.75
CA PRO A 16 2.57 -16.01 1.45
C PRO A 16 3.59 -15.14 2.19
N VAL A 17 4.62 -15.72 2.81
CA VAL A 17 5.68 -14.96 3.50
C VAL A 17 6.55 -14.16 2.52
N ILE A 18 6.84 -14.71 1.34
CA ILE A 18 7.51 -13.98 0.25
C ILE A 18 6.63 -12.81 -0.20
N LEU A 19 5.31 -13.02 -0.35
CA LEU A 19 4.37 -11.96 -0.69
C LEU A 19 4.41 -10.83 0.35
N ILE A 20 4.39 -11.14 1.65
CA ILE A 20 4.50 -10.13 2.73
C ILE A 20 5.77 -9.29 2.55
N SER A 21 6.91 -9.92 2.29
CA SER A 21 8.18 -9.22 2.05
C SER A 21 8.10 -8.30 0.83
N GLY A 22 7.56 -8.80 -0.29
CA GLY A 22 7.38 -8.02 -1.52
C GLY A 22 6.46 -6.81 -1.34
N VAL A 23 5.33 -6.99 -0.64
CA VAL A 23 4.41 -5.88 -0.34
C VAL A 23 5.02 -4.92 0.68
N GLY A 24 5.87 -5.40 1.60
CA GLY A 24 6.64 -4.55 2.53
C GLY A 24 7.53 -3.53 1.80
N LEU A 25 8.21 -3.96 0.72
CA LEU A 25 9.00 -3.05 -0.12
C LEU A 25 8.13 -2.00 -0.84
N LEU A 26 6.96 -2.42 -1.34
CA LEU A 26 6.00 -1.49 -1.95
C LEU A 26 5.49 -0.47 -0.92
N LEU A 27 5.14 -0.91 0.28
CA LEU A 27 4.71 -0.04 1.38
C LEU A 27 5.79 0.98 1.74
N LEU A 28 7.05 0.57 1.82
CA LEU A 28 8.17 1.48 2.09
C LEU A 28 8.28 2.55 0.99
N SER A 29 8.21 2.16 -0.28
CA SER A 29 8.24 3.09 -1.42
C SER A 29 7.07 4.09 -1.38
N MET A 30 5.85 3.59 -1.17
CA MET A 30 4.64 4.42 -1.08
C MET A 30 4.68 5.38 0.11
N THR A 31 5.14 4.91 1.27
CA THR A 31 5.25 5.71 2.50
C THR A 31 6.29 6.82 2.35
N ASN A 32 7.46 6.51 1.77
CA ASN A 32 8.50 7.50 1.48
C ASN A 32 7.98 8.60 0.53
N ARG A 33 7.23 8.22 -0.49
CA ARG A 33 6.61 9.16 -1.43
C ARG A 33 5.51 10.01 -0.76
N PHE A 34 4.68 9.39 0.08
CA PHE A 34 3.65 10.09 0.84
C PHE A 34 4.24 11.15 1.77
N GLY A 35 5.34 10.82 2.47
CA GLY A 35 6.09 11.76 3.30
C GLY A 35 6.51 13.00 2.53
N ARG A 36 7.14 12.81 1.36
CA ARG A 36 7.53 13.93 0.47
C ARG A 36 6.36 14.81 0.05
N VAL A 37 5.19 14.23 -0.21
CA VAL A 37 3.96 14.99 -0.57
C VAL A 37 3.48 15.82 0.62
N ILE A 38 3.47 15.24 1.84
CA ILE A 38 3.09 15.97 3.06
C ILE A 38 4.07 17.09 3.37
N ASP A 39 5.38 16.80 3.30
CA ASP A 39 6.42 17.78 3.61
C ASP A 39 6.35 18.98 2.66
N ARG A 40 6.13 18.73 1.35
CA ARG A 40 5.91 19.80 0.37
C ARG A 40 4.63 20.60 0.64
N ALA A 41 3.56 19.97 1.12
CA ALA A 41 2.35 20.68 1.54
C ALA A 41 2.58 21.55 2.78
N ARG A 42 3.41 21.09 3.73
CA ARG A 42 3.77 21.85 4.94
C ARG A 42 4.59 23.08 4.61
N LEU A 43 5.61 22.94 3.75
CA LEU A 43 6.44 24.06 3.29
C LEU A 43 5.58 25.12 2.57
N LEU A 44 4.75 24.69 1.61
CA LEU A 44 3.89 25.61 0.86
C LEU A 44 2.88 26.35 1.76
N ARG A 45 2.40 25.71 2.81
CA ARG A 45 1.54 26.35 3.83
C ARG A 45 2.31 27.34 4.69
N GLN A 46 3.58 27.07 5.00
CA GLN A 46 4.44 27.96 5.77
C GLN A 46 4.76 29.23 4.97
N ASP A 47 5.06 29.11 3.68
CA ASP A 47 5.31 30.25 2.78
C ASP A 47 4.10 31.18 2.67
N LEU A 48 2.88 30.61 2.65
CA LEU A 48 1.63 31.38 2.70
C LEU A 48 1.45 32.17 4.00
N LEU A 49 1.84 31.60 5.13
CA LEU A 49 1.71 32.25 6.44
C LEU A 49 2.74 33.37 6.63
N LEU A 50 3.90 33.26 5.96
CA LEU A 50 4.97 34.26 6.01
C LEU A 50 4.75 35.44 5.04
N GLY A 51 3.63 35.48 4.32
CA GLY A 51 3.25 36.63 3.50
C GLY A 51 4.08 36.80 2.22
N ALA A 52 4.65 35.73 1.68
CA ALA A 52 5.31 35.77 0.38
C ALA A 52 4.32 36.28 -0.69
N GLU A 53 4.77 37.16 -1.60
CA GLU A 53 3.98 37.76 -2.71
C GLU A 53 3.51 36.74 -3.78
N ALA A 54 3.38 35.46 -3.43
CA ALA A 54 2.79 34.46 -4.29
C ALA A 54 1.28 34.70 -4.39
N ASP A 55 0.74 34.69 -5.61
CA ASP A 55 -0.70 34.77 -5.86
C ASP A 55 -1.42 33.70 -5.03
N GLN A 56 -2.09 34.11 -3.96
CA GLN A 56 -2.75 33.21 -3.00
C GLN A 56 -3.66 32.19 -3.71
N ARG A 57 -4.24 32.57 -4.87
CA ARG A 57 -5.08 31.70 -5.69
C ARG A 57 -4.30 30.54 -6.29
N GLN A 58 -3.10 30.78 -6.83
CA GLN A 58 -2.23 29.71 -7.35
C GLN A 58 -1.79 28.75 -6.25
N VAL A 59 -1.43 29.27 -5.07
CA VAL A 59 -0.98 28.42 -3.97
C VAL A 59 -2.11 27.54 -3.42
N HIS A 60 -3.33 28.09 -3.28
CA HIS A 60 -4.50 27.30 -2.91
C HIS A 60 -4.87 26.23 -3.95
N ALA A 61 -4.63 26.49 -5.25
CA ALA A 61 -4.82 25.49 -6.29
C ALA A 61 -3.81 24.34 -6.17
N GLN A 62 -2.53 24.65 -5.98
CA GLN A 62 -1.47 23.64 -5.78
C GLN A 62 -1.71 22.80 -4.51
N LEU A 63 -2.10 23.43 -3.40
CA LEU A 63 -2.40 22.73 -2.15
C LEU A 63 -3.53 21.71 -2.35
N ARG A 64 -4.57 22.07 -3.12
CA ARG A 64 -5.72 21.19 -3.43
C ARG A 64 -5.29 19.94 -4.22
N ILE A 65 -4.36 20.11 -5.17
CA ILE A 65 -3.78 19.00 -5.95
C ILE A 65 -2.97 18.09 -5.03
N LEU A 66 -2.13 18.65 -4.14
CA LEU A 66 -1.35 17.89 -3.17
C LEU A 66 -2.24 17.08 -2.22
N TRP A 67 -3.32 17.68 -1.71
CA TRP A 67 -4.29 16.99 -0.85
C TRP A 67 -4.99 15.84 -1.55
N ARG A 68 -5.35 16.00 -2.83
CA ARG A 68 -5.97 14.93 -3.62
C ARG A 68 -5.02 13.75 -3.82
N ARG A 69 -3.75 14.02 -4.12
CA ARG A 69 -2.70 12.99 -4.23
C ARG A 69 -2.46 12.28 -2.91
N ALA A 70 -2.31 13.04 -1.82
CA ALA A 70 -2.13 12.47 -0.49
C ALA A 70 -3.25 11.48 -0.14
N ARG A 71 -4.50 11.78 -0.50
CA ARG A 71 -5.63 10.86 -0.27
C ARG A 71 -5.52 9.57 -1.08
N ILE A 72 -5.11 9.64 -2.36
CA ILE A 72 -4.95 8.48 -3.24
C ILE A 72 -3.81 7.58 -2.73
N VAL A 73 -2.65 8.16 -2.40
CA VAL A 73 -1.51 7.40 -1.86
C VAL A 73 -1.85 6.76 -0.52
N ARG A 74 -2.53 7.50 0.37
CA ARG A 74 -2.98 6.94 1.66
C ARG A 74 -3.92 5.75 1.46
N ALA A 75 -4.83 5.81 0.49
CA ALA A 75 -5.71 4.69 0.17
C ALA A 75 -4.93 3.48 -0.42
N ALA A 76 -3.92 3.73 -1.25
CA ALA A 76 -3.02 2.68 -1.75
C ALA A 76 -2.26 1.99 -0.61
N ILE A 77 -1.68 2.76 0.32
CA ILE A 77 -0.98 2.24 1.50
C ILE A 77 -1.94 1.41 2.36
N ALA A 78 -3.16 1.88 2.59
CA ALA A 78 -4.15 1.15 3.38
C ALA A 78 -4.50 -0.20 2.75
N LEU A 79 -4.75 -0.26 1.43
CA LEU A 79 -5.03 -1.52 0.74
C LEU A 79 -3.83 -2.48 0.73
N ALA A 80 -2.61 -1.96 0.57
CA ALA A 80 -1.40 -2.77 0.66
C ALA A 80 -1.20 -3.35 2.07
N ALA A 81 -1.47 -2.56 3.12
CA ALA A 81 -1.43 -3.02 4.51
C ALA A 81 -2.50 -4.10 4.78
N VAL A 82 -3.71 -3.94 4.24
CA VAL A 82 -4.77 -4.97 4.31
C VAL A 82 -4.33 -6.25 3.61
N SER A 83 -3.66 -6.16 2.45
CA SER A 83 -3.12 -7.33 1.76
C SER A 83 -2.09 -8.08 2.62
N VAL A 84 -1.15 -7.37 3.26
CA VAL A 84 -0.17 -7.97 4.19
C VAL A 84 -0.86 -8.63 5.38
N LEU A 85 -1.88 -7.98 5.95
CA LEU A 85 -2.66 -8.54 7.05
C LEU A 85 -3.35 -9.86 6.64
N LEU A 86 -3.95 -9.89 5.45
CA LEU A 86 -4.60 -11.10 4.91
C LEU A 86 -3.58 -12.21 4.64
N ALA A 87 -2.38 -11.88 4.17
CA ALA A 87 -1.30 -12.86 4.00
C ALA A 87 -0.85 -13.45 5.35
N ALA A 88 -0.73 -12.62 6.38
CA ALA A 88 -0.40 -13.09 7.73
C ALA A 88 -1.51 -14.01 8.30
N LEU A 89 -2.78 -13.63 8.13
CA LEU A 89 -3.93 -14.47 8.50
C LEU A 89 -3.95 -15.81 7.75
N LEU A 90 -3.59 -15.80 6.47
CA LEU A 90 -3.49 -17.01 5.67
C LEU A 90 -2.41 -17.95 6.20
N VAL A 91 -1.24 -17.44 6.59
CA VAL A 91 -0.18 -18.24 7.23
C VAL A 91 -0.69 -18.85 8.54
N ILE A 92 -1.34 -18.06 9.41
CA ILE A 92 -1.91 -18.56 10.67
C ILE A 92 -2.94 -19.68 10.40
N THR A 93 -3.85 -19.46 9.45
CA THR A 93 -4.89 -20.43 9.09
C THR A 93 -4.29 -21.74 8.59
N LEU A 94 -3.19 -21.67 7.82
CA LEU A 94 -2.47 -22.83 7.32
C LEU A 94 -1.89 -23.68 8.46
N PHE A 95 -1.23 -23.05 9.43
CA PHE A 95 -0.69 -23.75 10.59
C PHE A 95 -1.77 -24.33 11.50
N VAL A 96 -2.83 -23.57 11.78
CA VAL A 96 -3.96 -24.04 12.60
C VAL A 96 -4.66 -25.21 11.93
N GLY A 97 -4.88 -25.12 10.62
CA GLY A 97 -5.48 -26.20 9.83
C GLY A 97 -4.65 -27.48 9.87
N ALA A 98 -3.32 -27.36 9.72
CA ALA A 98 -2.40 -28.49 9.80
C ALA A 98 -2.34 -29.11 11.21
N LEU A 99 -2.36 -28.29 12.26
CA LEU A 99 -2.28 -28.77 13.65
C LEU A 99 -3.56 -29.49 14.10
N LEU A 100 -4.72 -28.93 13.77
CA LEU A 100 -6.02 -29.42 14.21
C LEU A 100 -6.68 -30.40 13.21
N GLY A 101 -6.06 -30.63 12.04
CA GLY A 101 -6.62 -31.48 10.99
C GLY A 101 -7.92 -30.94 10.37
N LEU A 102 -8.11 -29.63 10.38
CA LEU A 102 -9.32 -28.98 9.89
C LEU A 102 -9.32 -28.85 8.36
N ALA A 103 -10.48 -29.02 7.74
CA ALA A 103 -10.70 -28.73 6.32
C ALA A 103 -10.75 -27.21 6.07
N VAL A 104 -9.61 -26.53 6.12
CA VAL A 104 -9.47 -25.07 5.95
C VAL A 104 -9.32 -24.63 4.49
N THR A 105 -9.41 -25.54 3.52
CA THR A 105 -9.15 -25.28 2.10
C THR A 105 -9.93 -24.07 1.57
N VAL A 106 -11.23 -23.99 1.85
CA VAL A 106 -12.07 -22.86 1.40
C VAL A 106 -11.61 -21.55 2.04
N ALA A 107 -11.30 -21.55 3.34
CA ALA A 107 -10.82 -20.37 4.05
C ALA A 107 -9.48 -19.87 3.50
N LEU A 108 -8.56 -20.79 3.17
CA LEU A 108 -7.27 -20.46 2.55
C LEU A 108 -7.48 -19.80 1.18
N VAL A 109 -8.29 -20.41 0.30
CA VAL A 109 -8.56 -19.89 -1.04
C VAL A 109 -9.21 -18.50 -0.98
N VAL A 110 -10.25 -18.33 -0.16
CA VAL A 110 -10.95 -17.04 -0.03
C VAL A 110 -10.00 -15.97 0.50
N THR A 111 -9.24 -16.27 1.55
CA THR A 111 -8.30 -15.31 2.15
C THR A 111 -7.20 -14.92 1.16
N PHE A 112 -6.70 -15.88 0.36
CA PHE A 112 -5.68 -15.62 -0.65
C PHE A 112 -6.21 -14.72 -1.78
N VAL A 113 -7.41 -15.00 -2.28
CA VAL A 113 -8.05 -14.19 -3.33
C VAL A 113 -8.30 -12.76 -2.83
N LEU A 114 -8.78 -12.59 -1.60
CA LEU A 114 -8.96 -11.27 -0.99
C LEU A 114 -7.62 -10.55 -0.81
N CYS A 115 -6.57 -11.27 -0.40
CA CYS A 115 -5.22 -10.74 -0.24
C CYS A 115 -4.68 -10.18 -1.57
N LEU A 116 -4.80 -10.95 -2.65
CA LEU A 116 -4.38 -10.53 -3.99
C LEU A 116 -5.27 -9.41 -4.54
N GLY A 117 -6.59 -9.46 -4.30
CA GLY A 117 -7.52 -8.39 -4.69
C GLY A 117 -7.18 -7.06 -4.03
N ALA A 118 -6.87 -7.06 -2.73
CA ALA A 118 -6.39 -5.88 -2.02
C ALA A 118 -5.06 -5.37 -2.56
N LEU A 119 -4.12 -6.26 -2.89
CA LEU A 119 -2.84 -5.88 -3.51
C LEU A 119 -3.03 -5.23 -4.88
N ILE A 120 -3.87 -5.83 -5.74
CA ILE A 120 -4.20 -5.28 -7.05
C ILE A 120 -4.82 -3.89 -6.90
N GLY A 121 -5.78 -3.72 -5.99
CA GLY A 121 -6.38 -2.41 -5.70
C GLY A 121 -5.35 -1.37 -5.25
N ALA A 122 -4.42 -1.76 -4.37
CA ALA A 122 -3.33 -0.90 -3.93
C ALA A 122 -2.43 -0.46 -5.10
N LEU A 123 -2.07 -1.39 -5.98
CA LEU A 123 -1.24 -1.12 -7.16
C LEU A 123 -1.95 -0.19 -8.16
N VAL A 124 -3.25 -0.39 -8.40
CA VAL A 124 -4.04 0.49 -9.29
C VAL A 124 -4.04 1.93 -8.76
N LEU A 125 -4.29 2.12 -7.46
CA LEU A 125 -4.23 3.45 -6.83
C LEU A 125 -2.84 4.07 -6.89
N PHE A 126 -1.80 3.25 -6.70
CA PHE A 126 -0.42 3.72 -6.80
C PHE A 126 -0.05 4.16 -8.22
N ILE A 127 -0.46 3.40 -9.23
CA ILE A 127 -0.29 3.77 -10.65
C ILE A 127 -1.06 5.06 -10.95
N ALA A 128 -2.29 5.21 -10.44
CA ALA A 128 -3.06 6.44 -10.60
C ALA A 128 -2.32 7.66 -10.03
N ASP A 129 -1.70 7.53 -8.85
CA ASP A 129 -0.88 8.60 -8.27
C ASP A 129 0.37 8.91 -9.10
N ILE A 130 1.03 7.89 -9.69
CA ILE A 130 2.17 8.08 -10.62
C ILE A 130 1.74 8.90 -11.84
N ASN A 131 0.63 8.52 -12.46
CA ASN A 131 0.13 9.20 -13.65
C ASN A 131 -0.29 10.64 -13.35
N LEU A 132 -0.90 10.89 -12.18
CA LEU A 132 -1.18 12.24 -11.68
C LEU A 132 0.11 13.04 -11.47
N SER A 133 1.17 12.38 -10.96
CA SER A 133 2.50 12.97 -10.78
C SER A 133 3.12 13.44 -12.07
N LEU A 134 3.12 12.57 -13.08
CA LEU A 134 3.64 12.87 -14.43
C LEU A 134 2.84 13.96 -15.14
N LYS A 135 1.50 13.95 -15.06
CA LYS A 135 0.68 14.99 -15.69
C LYS A 135 0.93 16.40 -15.13
N ALA A 136 1.26 16.53 -13.85
CA ALA A 136 1.60 17.86 -13.31
C ALA A 136 2.99 18.33 -13.75
N LEU A 137 3.95 17.42 -13.85
CA LEU A 137 5.29 17.72 -14.38
C LEU A 137 5.23 18.13 -15.86
N GLY A 138 4.41 17.48 -16.67
CA GLY A 138 4.21 17.84 -18.08
C GLY A 138 3.54 19.21 -18.30
N LEU A 139 2.94 19.80 -17.27
CA LEU A 139 2.41 21.17 -17.31
C LEU A 139 3.43 22.21 -16.83
N GLU A 140 4.55 21.79 -16.22
CA GLU A 140 5.64 22.66 -15.74
C GLU A 140 6.80 22.77 -16.74
N ILE A 141 6.83 21.94 -17.80
CA ILE A 141 7.86 22.01 -18.85
C ILE A 141 7.28 22.79 -20.04
N PRO A 142 7.86 23.95 -20.41
CA PRO A 142 7.40 24.80 -21.52
C PRO A 142 7.60 24.15 -22.90
#